data_AF-A0A147KEU0-F1
#
_entry.id   AF-A0A147KEU0-F1
#
_cell.length_a   1.000
_cell.length_b   1.000
_cell.length_c   1.000
_cell.angle_alpha   90.00
_cell.angle_beta   90.00
_cell.angle_gamma   90.00
#
_symmetry.space_group_name_H-M   'P 1'
#
loop_
_entity.id
_entity.type
_entity.pdbx_description
1 polymer ?
#
loop_
_entity_poly.entity_id
_entity_poly.type
_entity_poly.pdbx_seq_one_letter_code
_entity_poly.pdbx_strand_id
1 'polypeptide(L)'
;MTYDVVALVEQAPDLRSLVKGMVGAGRELKVRGAGGGAVIQLCDEQGRPLVGVEAAQRVDVPDEVERLLGAEAAQRAPDPCWWVEARAVDTDERSVAVAHRFADEMTRRLGGTVWSSPPRLRRHLRQDAERHPAVAVTAEKAWVIVQDRPVVPMSSWVVDAFAECGKSGRGLQVVTPADSRITFPLRLLLNSLKARWVVENPSGGHYDGFSGVPLAWNDETGFAPAPAQAGAAGPVTGFARGSGGTGCQLLVDLKVRHTASEYLTLGGAAEALAESLGGAAPAAWGFGEPALSPWDRSALTRECRRRAPRPTWLVFAGQGEDGRRFVGTQQVRR
;
A
#
# COMPACT_ATOMS: atom_id res chain seq x y z
N MET A 1 15.97 1.95 0.98
CA MET A 1 15.00 2.25 -0.10
C MET A 1 14.25 0.97 -0.41
N THR A 2 12.92 0.96 -0.44
CA THR A 2 12.19 -0.29 -0.76
C THR A 2 12.22 -0.56 -2.25
N TYR A 3 12.31 -1.84 -2.61
CA TYR A 3 12.16 -2.30 -3.98
C TYR A 3 11.05 -3.35 -4.02
N ASP A 4 9.94 -3.00 -4.66
CA ASP A 4 8.77 -3.88 -4.74
C ASP A 4 8.86 -4.75 -5.99
N VAL A 5 8.60 -6.04 -5.82
CA VAL A 5 8.46 -7.05 -6.86
C VAL A 5 7.11 -7.71 -6.68
N VAL A 6 6.30 -7.75 -7.75
CA VAL A 6 5.00 -8.41 -7.75
C VAL A 6 5.02 -9.52 -8.78
N ALA A 7 4.86 -10.76 -8.33
CA ALA A 7 4.59 -11.89 -9.22
C ALA A 7 3.08 -12.01 -9.43
N LEU A 8 2.65 -11.88 -10.68
CA LEU A 8 1.28 -12.14 -11.12
C LEU A 8 1.27 -13.55 -11.74
N VAL A 9 0.71 -14.53 -11.04
CA VAL A 9 0.80 -15.95 -11.42
C VAL A 9 -0.56 -16.54 -11.80
N GLU A 10 -0.56 -17.50 -12.74
CA GLU A 10 -1.78 -18.12 -13.27
C GLU A 10 -2.43 -19.06 -12.26
N GLN A 11 -1.60 -19.81 -11.54
CA GLN A 11 -2.06 -20.84 -10.60
C GLN A 11 -1.99 -20.35 -9.16
N ALA A 12 -2.99 -20.77 -8.36
CA ALA A 12 -3.06 -20.46 -6.95
C ALA A 12 -1.81 -20.96 -6.20
N PRO A 13 -1.04 -20.07 -5.54
CA PRO A 13 0.09 -20.50 -4.74
C PRO A 13 -0.35 -21.34 -3.55
N ASP A 14 0.14 -22.59 -3.49
CA ASP A 14 0.04 -23.44 -2.31
C ASP A 14 1.30 -23.31 -1.43
N LEU A 15 1.27 -23.89 -0.22
CA LEU A 15 2.41 -23.87 0.69
C LEU A 15 3.69 -24.44 0.04
N ARG A 16 3.56 -25.47 -0.80
CA ARG A 16 4.70 -26.10 -1.46
C ARG A 16 5.36 -25.14 -2.46
N SER A 17 4.58 -24.43 -3.26
CA SER A 17 5.06 -23.44 -4.23
C SER A 17 5.75 -22.29 -3.51
N LEU A 18 5.17 -21.76 -2.42
CA LEU A 18 5.80 -20.73 -1.59
C LEU A 18 7.14 -21.19 -1.01
N VAL A 19 7.20 -22.38 -0.42
CA VAL A 19 8.46 -22.95 0.10
C VAL A 19 9.49 -23.11 -1.01
N LYS A 20 9.07 -23.54 -2.20
CA LYS A 20 9.99 -23.65 -3.35
C LYS A 20 10.45 -22.28 -3.85
N GLY A 21 9.58 -21.27 -3.87
CA GLY A 21 9.94 -19.88 -4.13
C GLY A 21 11.02 -19.39 -3.17
N MET A 22 10.83 -19.60 -1.86
CA MET A 22 11.82 -19.23 -0.84
C MET A 22 13.16 -19.97 -1.02
N VAL A 23 13.11 -21.28 -1.32
CA VAL A 23 14.30 -22.08 -1.62
C VAL A 23 15.01 -21.61 -2.89
N GLY A 24 14.26 -21.18 -3.91
CA GLY A 24 14.80 -20.59 -5.14
C GLY A 24 15.42 -19.20 -4.91
N ALA A 25 14.90 -18.45 -3.94
CA ALA A 25 15.47 -17.17 -3.52
C ALA A 25 16.86 -17.34 -2.87
N GLY A 26 17.07 -18.43 -2.14
CA GLY A 26 18.35 -18.82 -1.54
C GLY A 26 18.17 -19.90 -0.49
N ARG A 27 18.94 -20.98 -0.55
CA ARG A 27 18.83 -22.13 0.38
C ARG A 27 19.41 -21.82 1.75
N GLU A 28 20.32 -20.87 1.80
CA GLU A 28 21.01 -20.35 2.97
C GLU A 28 20.17 -19.34 3.77
N LEU A 29 19.08 -18.85 3.18
CA LEU A 29 18.24 -17.83 3.80
C LEU A 29 17.45 -18.41 4.98
N LYS A 30 17.41 -17.65 6.07
CA LYS A 30 16.54 -17.93 7.22
C LYS A 30 15.14 -17.41 6.97
N VAL A 31 14.13 -18.06 7.54
CA VAL A 31 12.72 -17.67 7.38
C VAL A 31 12.14 -17.28 8.73
N ARG A 32 11.46 -16.12 8.81
CA ARG A 32 10.81 -15.61 10.02
C ARG A 32 9.41 -15.09 9.70
N GLY A 33 8.44 -15.29 10.59
CA GLY A 33 7.13 -14.63 10.49
C GLY A 33 7.17 -13.19 11.04
N ALA A 34 6.46 -12.26 10.40
CA ALA A 34 6.33 -10.87 10.81
C ALA A 34 4.88 -10.35 10.59
N GLY A 35 4.58 -9.13 11.04
CA GLY A 35 3.28 -8.47 10.82
C GLY A 35 2.09 -9.29 11.32
N GLY A 36 2.19 -9.83 12.54
CA GLY A 36 1.14 -10.69 13.12
C GLY A 36 0.90 -12.02 12.38
N GLY A 37 1.84 -12.46 11.53
CA GLY A 37 1.74 -13.68 10.72
C GLY A 37 1.26 -13.46 9.29
N ALA A 38 0.98 -12.21 8.89
CA ALA A 38 0.58 -11.86 7.52
C ALA A 38 1.76 -11.79 6.54
N VAL A 39 2.99 -11.74 7.06
CA VAL A 39 4.23 -11.56 6.29
C VAL A 39 5.23 -12.65 6.63
N ILE A 40 5.93 -13.13 5.61
CA ILE A 40 7.12 -13.98 5.74
C ILE A 40 8.36 -13.15 5.40
N GLN A 41 9.37 -13.15 6.26
CA GLN A 41 10.66 -12.51 6.01
C GLN A 41 11.73 -13.54 5.66
N LEU A 42 12.47 -13.27 4.59
CA LEU A 42 13.71 -13.93 4.24
C LEU A 42 14.87 -13.12 4.81
N CYS A 43 15.71 -13.77 5.60
CA CYS A 43 16.82 -13.16 6.31
C CYS A 43 18.16 -13.79 5.91
N ASP A 44 19.24 -13.04 6.11
CA ASP A 44 20.60 -13.57 5.99
C ASP A 44 20.97 -14.52 7.15
N GLU A 45 22.20 -15.05 7.09
CA GLU A 45 22.74 -15.95 8.11
C GLU A 45 22.82 -15.33 9.50
N GLN A 46 22.98 -14.00 9.58
CA GLN A 46 23.00 -13.24 10.82
C GLN A 46 21.57 -12.94 11.34
N GLY A 47 20.53 -13.29 10.58
CA GLY A 47 19.14 -13.04 10.93
C GLY A 47 18.62 -11.67 10.50
N ARG A 48 19.40 -10.89 9.75
CA ARG A 48 18.99 -9.59 9.24
C ARG A 48 18.02 -9.77 8.07
N PRO A 49 16.85 -9.10 8.07
CA PRO A 49 15.87 -9.23 7.00
C PRO A 49 16.43 -8.69 5.68
N LEU A 50 16.09 -9.36 4.57
CA LEU A 50 16.42 -8.96 3.20
C LEU A 50 15.17 -8.72 2.36
N VAL A 51 14.16 -9.58 2.49
CA VAL A 51 12.91 -9.50 1.74
C VAL A 51 11.73 -9.86 2.64
N GLY A 52 10.63 -9.11 2.56
CA GLY A 52 9.32 -9.49 3.09
C GLY A 52 8.40 -9.97 1.97
N VAL A 53 7.66 -11.04 2.18
CA VAL A 53 6.72 -11.64 1.23
C VAL A 53 5.33 -11.65 1.86
N GLU A 54 4.34 -11.14 1.13
CA GLU A 54 2.94 -11.23 1.54
C GLU A 54 2.27 -12.52 1.05
N ALA A 55 1.21 -12.91 1.74
CA ALA A 55 0.36 -14.00 1.29
C ALA A 55 -0.22 -13.72 -0.10
N ALA A 56 -0.27 -14.75 -0.94
CA ALA A 56 -0.87 -14.68 -2.26
C ALA A 56 -2.37 -14.34 -2.16
N GLN A 57 -2.84 -13.45 -3.03
CA GLN A 57 -4.24 -13.04 -3.10
C GLN A 57 -4.76 -13.21 -4.52
N ARG A 58 -5.94 -13.80 -4.68
CA ARG A 58 -6.57 -13.94 -5.99
C ARG A 58 -6.99 -12.56 -6.50
N VAL A 59 -6.72 -12.28 -7.77
CA VAL A 59 -7.14 -11.05 -8.42
C VAL A 59 -8.50 -11.26 -9.06
N ASP A 60 -9.56 -10.96 -8.30
CA ASP A 60 -10.95 -11.05 -8.79
C ASP A 60 -11.40 -9.78 -9.52
N VAL A 61 -10.62 -8.70 -9.44
CA VAL A 61 -10.87 -7.43 -10.13
C VAL A 61 -9.61 -7.05 -10.91
N PRO A 62 -9.48 -7.47 -12.18
CA PRO A 62 -8.30 -7.22 -13.00
C PRO A 62 -7.91 -5.75 -13.13
N ASP A 63 -8.90 -4.83 -13.04
CA ASP A 63 -8.67 -3.38 -13.05
C ASP A 63 -7.73 -2.91 -11.94
N GLU A 64 -7.63 -3.63 -10.81
CA GLU A 64 -6.70 -3.32 -9.73
C GLU A 64 -5.23 -3.47 -10.17
N VAL A 65 -4.95 -4.40 -11.10
CA VAL A 65 -3.60 -4.58 -11.66
C VAL A 65 -3.22 -3.37 -12.48
N GLU A 66 -4.10 -2.92 -13.38
CA GLU A 66 -3.85 -1.73 -14.19
C GLU A 66 -3.69 -0.49 -13.31
N ARG A 67 -4.59 -0.34 -12.33
CA ARG A 67 -4.63 0.82 -11.44
C ARG A 67 -3.36 0.96 -10.60
N LEU A 68 -2.79 -0.15 -10.13
CA LEU A 68 -1.65 -0.13 -9.21
C LEU A 68 -0.29 -0.41 -9.85
N LEU A 69 -0.25 -1.18 -10.95
CA LEU A 69 0.99 -1.59 -11.63
C LEU A 69 1.13 -1.01 -13.04
N GLY A 70 0.04 -0.49 -13.62
CA GLY A 70 0.00 0.13 -14.94
C GLY A 70 -0.51 -0.80 -16.05
N ALA A 71 -0.84 -0.19 -17.20
CA ALA A 71 -1.43 -0.89 -18.36
C ALA A 71 -0.56 -2.02 -18.92
N GLU A 72 0.75 -1.83 -18.98
CA GLU A 72 1.66 -2.87 -19.47
C GLU A 72 1.66 -4.13 -18.58
N ALA A 73 1.58 -3.94 -17.26
CA ALA A 73 1.48 -5.04 -16.31
C ALA A 73 0.13 -5.76 -16.43
N ALA A 74 -0.96 -4.99 -16.58
CA ALA A 74 -2.31 -5.53 -16.76
C ALA A 74 -2.45 -6.35 -18.05
N GLN A 75 -1.87 -5.89 -19.17
CA GLN A 75 -1.90 -6.62 -20.44
C GLN A 75 -1.16 -7.97 -20.39
N ARG A 76 -0.14 -8.07 -19.52
CA ARG A 76 0.64 -9.29 -19.30
C ARG A 76 0.10 -10.14 -18.14
N ALA A 77 -0.89 -9.64 -17.40
CA ALA A 77 -1.46 -10.37 -16.28
C ALA A 77 -2.24 -11.58 -16.81
N PRO A 78 -2.08 -12.75 -16.18
CA PRO A 78 -2.83 -13.94 -16.58
C PRO A 78 -4.33 -13.83 -16.24
N ASP A 79 -5.13 -14.77 -16.73
CA ASP A 79 -6.51 -14.97 -16.31
C ASP A 79 -6.80 -16.48 -16.19
N PRO A 80 -7.02 -17.03 -14.98
CA PRO A 80 -7.08 -16.35 -13.67
C PRO A 80 -5.71 -15.80 -13.21
N CYS A 81 -5.72 -14.82 -12.28
CA CYS A 81 -4.51 -14.19 -11.75
C CYS A 81 -4.44 -14.23 -10.23
N TRP A 82 -3.23 -14.42 -9.70
CA TRP A 82 -2.89 -14.30 -8.29
C TRP A 82 -1.74 -13.31 -8.09
N TRP A 83 -1.92 -12.40 -7.14
CA TRP A 83 -0.95 -11.39 -6.75
C TRP A 83 -0.08 -11.89 -5.59
N VAL A 84 1.24 -11.89 -5.78
CA VAL A 84 2.23 -12.17 -4.73
C VAL A 84 3.21 -11.02 -4.66
N GLU A 85 3.20 -10.25 -3.57
CA GLU A 85 4.11 -9.14 -3.35
C GLU A 85 5.33 -9.57 -2.53
N ALA A 86 6.52 -9.29 -3.05
CA ALA A 86 7.79 -9.39 -2.36
C ALA A 86 8.45 -8.02 -2.33
N ARG A 87 8.81 -7.54 -1.14
CA ARG A 87 9.45 -6.26 -0.90
C ARG A 87 10.86 -6.47 -0.39
N ALA A 88 11.86 -6.02 -1.15
CA ALA A 88 13.22 -5.94 -0.67
C ALA A 88 13.34 -4.81 0.37
N VAL A 89 14.08 -5.06 1.44
CA VAL A 89 14.24 -4.08 2.52
C VAL A 89 15.16 -2.92 2.10
N ASP A 90 16.07 -3.15 1.16
CA ASP A 90 16.89 -2.10 0.58
C ASP A 90 17.03 -2.30 -0.94
N THR A 91 17.55 -1.29 -1.62
CA THR A 91 17.90 -1.33 -3.04
C THR A 91 19.32 -1.85 -3.27
N ASP A 92 19.93 -2.49 -2.27
CA ASP A 92 21.22 -3.14 -2.47
C ASP A 92 21.06 -4.36 -3.38
N GLU A 93 22.12 -4.68 -4.13
CA GLU A 93 22.11 -5.75 -5.13
C GLU A 93 21.65 -7.09 -4.55
N ARG A 94 22.02 -7.41 -3.31
CA ARG A 94 21.67 -8.68 -2.69
C ARG A 94 20.18 -8.74 -2.37
N SER A 95 19.61 -7.73 -1.72
CA SER A 95 18.18 -7.72 -1.36
C SER A 95 17.29 -7.73 -2.60
N VAL A 96 17.64 -6.94 -3.62
CA VAL A 96 16.93 -6.90 -4.91
C VAL A 96 17.01 -8.25 -5.62
N ALA A 97 18.20 -8.87 -5.67
CA ALA A 97 18.36 -10.17 -6.31
C ALA A 97 17.59 -11.28 -5.59
N VAL A 98 17.49 -11.26 -4.25
CA VAL A 98 16.67 -12.22 -3.50
C VAL A 98 15.19 -12.07 -3.86
N ALA A 99 14.68 -10.83 -3.95
CA ALA A 99 13.28 -10.56 -4.29
C ALA A 99 12.93 -11.05 -5.71
N HIS A 100 13.80 -10.77 -6.69
CA HIS A 100 13.62 -11.26 -8.06
C HIS A 100 13.72 -12.78 -8.15
N ARG A 101 14.73 -13.41 -7.55
CA ARG A 101 14.83 -14.88 -7.56
C ARG A 101 13.61 -15.56 -6.95
N PHE A 102 13.03 -14.98 -5.89
CA PHE A 102 11.77 -15.46 -5.33
C PHE A 102 10.63 -15.35 -6.37
N ALA A 103 10.43 -14.17 -6.94
CA ALA A 103 9.35 -13.92 -7.89
C ALA A 103 9.49 -14.74 -9.19
N ASP A 104 10.70 -14.84 -9.73
CA ASP A 104 11.02 -15.63 -10.92
C ASP A 104 10.79 -17.13 -10.68
N GLU A 105 11.13 -17.64 -9.49
CA GLU A 105 10.84 -19.04 -9.15
C GLU A 105 9.33 -19.30 -9.02
N MET A 106 8.56 -18.32 -8.55
CA MET A 106 7.10 -18.41 -8.51
C MET A 106 6.50 -18.44 -9.91
N THR A 107 6.87 -17.50 -10.79
CA THR A 107 6.36 -17.43 -12.18
C THR A 107 6.82 -18.63 -13.02
N ARG A 108 8.07 -19.09 -12.87
CA ARG A 108 8.57 -20.29 -13.54
C ARG A 108 7.75 -21.54 -13.21
N ARG A 109 7.19 -21.62 -11.99
CA ARG A 109 6.41 -22.77 -11.54
C ARG A 109 4.92 -22.66 -11.84
N LEU A 110 4.38 -21.46 -11.66
CA LEU A 110 2.94 -21.21 -11.64
C LEU A 110 2.44 -20.48 -12.89
N GLY A 111 3.33 -20.18 -13.85
CA GLY A 111 3.02 -19.34 -15.00
C GLY A 111 2.94 -17.84 -14.63
N GLY A 112 2.72 -16.99 -15.63
CA GLY A 112 2.52 -15.55 -15.44
C GLY A 112 3.78 -14.67 -15.59
N THR A 113 3.77 -13.51 -14.92
CA THR A 113 4.71 -12.41 -15.16
C THR A 113 5.19 -11.75 -13.87
N VAL A 114 6.36 -11.11 -13.92
CA VAL A 114 6.88 -10.27 -12.84
C VAL A 114 6.75 -8.80 -13.22
N TRP A 115 6.29 -8.00 -12.26
CA TRP A 115 6.40 -6.54 -12.25
C TRP A 115 7.41 -6.15 -11.16
N SER A 116 8.16 -5.07 -11.39
CA SER A 116 9.00 -4.52 -10.34
C SER A 116 9.07 -3.00 -10.41
N SER A 117 9.33 -2.37 -9.28
CA SER A 117 9.35 -0.91 -9.21
C SER A 117 10.71 -0.35 -9.62
N PRO A 118 10.79 0.50 -10.66
CA PRO A 118 12.04 1.18 -11.00
C PRO A 118 12.42 2.15 -9.87
N PRO A 119 13.68 2.16 -9.40
CA PRO A 119 14.11 3.09 -8.35
C PRO A 119 14.06 4.55 -8.89
N ARG A 120 13.41 5.44 -8.14
CA ARG A 120 13.22 6.86 -8.50
C ARG A 120 13.72 7.82 -7.42
N LEU A 121 13.84 7.38 -6.17
CA LEU A 121 14.40 8.21 -5.12
C LEU A 121 15.92 8.34 -5.22
N ARG A 122 16.42 9.51 -4.82
CA ARG A 122 17.83 9.89 -4.86
C ARG A 122 18.57 9.56 -3.58
N ARG A 123 17.91 9.65 -2.41
CA ARG A 123 18.56 9.39 -1.11
C ARG A 123 18.25 8.00 -0.57
N HIS A 124 19.29 7.34 -0.10
CA HIS A 124 19.18 6.07 0.62
C HIS A 124 18.80 6.34 2.08
N LEU A 125 17.50 6.29 2.38
CA LEU A 125 17.05 5.98 3.74
C LEU A 125 17.17 4.46 3.92
N ARG A 126 18.12 4.02 4.76
CA ARG A 126 18.27 2.60 5.12
C ARG A 126 17.08 2.16 5.94
N GLN A 127 16.58 0.95 5.69
CA GLN A 127 15.47 0.41 6.46
C GLN A 127 15.87 -0.19 7.82
N ASP A 128 15.11 0.13 8.86
CA ASP A 128 15.10 -0.56 10.15
C ASP A 128 14.04 -1.67 10.16
N ALA A 129 14.25 -2.65 9.26
CA ALA A 129 13.35 -3.78 9.07
C ALA A 129 13.37 -4.78 10.25
N GLU A 130 14.29 -4.62 11.22
CA GLU A 130 14.29 -5.37 12.48
C GLU A 130 13.10 -4.97 13.37
N ARG A 131 12.68 -3.70 13.34
CA ARG A 131 11.49 -3.24 14.07
C ARG A 131 10.20 -3.62 13.36
N HIS A 132 10.10 -3.29 12.08
CA HIS A 132 8.91 -3.56 11.28
C HIS A 132 9.28 -3.64 9.79
N PRO A 133 8.79 -4.64 9.03
CA PRO A 133 9.19 -4.87 7.63
C PRO A 133 9.00 -3.67 6.68
N ALA A 134 8.01 -2.81 6.96
CA ALA A 134 7.73 -1.63 6.14
C ALA A 134 8.50 -0.36 6.57
N VAL A 135 9.09 -0.35 7.77
CA VAL A 135 9.67 0.87 8.36
C VAL A 135 11.06 1.09 7.84
N ALA A 136 11.27 2.28 7.27
CA ALA A 136 12.56 2.73 6.84
C ALA A 136 13.36 3.33 8.00
N VAL A 137 12.89 4.44 8.56
CA VAL A 137 13.61 5.15 9.60
C VAL A 137 12.68 5.42 10.76
N THR A 138 13.22 5.39 11.98
CA THR A 138 12.48 5.78 13.18
C THR A 138 13.01 7.09 13.74
N ALA A 139 12.09 7.99 14.03
CA ALA A 139 12.28 9.10 14.97
C ALA A 139 11.62 8.74 16.31
N GLU A 140 11.84 9.54 17.36
CA GLU A 140 11.27 9.28 18.69
C GLU A 140 9.74 9.19 18.69
N LYS A 141 9.07 10.01 17.88
CA LYS A 141 7.62 10.16 17.82
C LYS A 141 7.02 9.76 16.47
N ALA A 142 7.84 9.33 15.51
CA ALA A 142 7.35 8.96 14.19
C ALA A 142 8.09 7.74 13.60
N TRP A 143 7.36 6.94 12.83
CA TRP A 143 7.95 5.97 11.90
C TRP A 143 7.83 6.50 10.48
N VAL A 144 8.89 6.29 9.71
CA VAL A 144 8.97 6.71 8.31
C VAL A 144 9.01 5.45 7.47
N ILE A 145 8.06 5.29 6.56
CA ILE A 145 8.07 4.26 5.53
C ILE A 145 8.42 4.92 4.19
N VAL A 146 9.09 4.17 3.33
CA VAL A 146 9.47 4.64 2.00
C VAL A 146 8.74 3.79 0.97
N GLN A 147 8.14 4.44 -0.03
CA GLN A 147 7.36 3.81 -1.09
C GLN A 147 7.81 4.36 -2.43
N ASP A 148 8.78 3.69 -3.04
CA ASP A 148 9.34 4.07 -4.34
C ASP A 148 8.62 3.33 -5.45
N ARG A 149 7.43 3.82 -5.83
CA ARG A 149 6.62 3.26 -6.91
C ARG A 149 5.72 4.32 -7.56
N PRO A 150 5.33 4.16 -8.84
CA PRO A 150 4.55 5.18 -9.56
C PRO A 150 3.18 5.46 -8.96
N VAL A 151 2.52 4.42 -8.44
CA VAL A 151 1.24 4.51 -7.72
C VAL A 151 1.43 3.84 -6.36
N VAL A 152 1.26 4.61 -5.28
CA VAL A 152 1.45 4.16 -3.91
C VAL A 152 0.08 3.86 -3.28
N PRO A 153 -0.25 2.59 -3.06
CA PRO A 153 -1.52 2.18 -2.45
C PRO A 153 -1.51 2.28 -0.93
N MET A 154 -2.70 2.23 -0.32
CA MET A 154 -2.86 1.91 1.09
C MET A 154 -2.68 0.40 1.31
N SER A 155 -1.45 -0.10 1.08
CA SER A 155 -1.16 -1.54 1.18
C SER A 155 -1.27 -2.08 2.60
N SER A 156 -1.38 -3.40 2.73
CA SER A 156 -1.33 -4.12 4.01
C SER A 156 -0.13 -3.71 4.85
N TRP A 157 1.04 -3.53 4.24
CA TRP A 157 2.24 -3.02 4.89
C TRP A 157 2.06 -1.64 5.53
N VAL A 158 1.38 -0.73 4.84
CA VAL A 158 1.10 0.64 5.32
C VAL A 158 0.06 0.59 6.44
N VAL A 159 -0.98 -0.22 6.27
CA VAL A 159 -2.06 -0.42 7.26
C VAL A 159 -1.51 -1.02 8.56
N ASP A 160 -0.63 -2.03 8.46
CA ASP A 160 0.01 -2.65 9.62
C ASP A 160 0.94 -1.67 10.34
N ALA A 161 1.81 -0.98 9.60
CA ALA A 161 2.69 0.06 10.16
C ALA A 161 1.89 1.18 10.85
N PHE A 162 0.76 1.61 10.25
CA PHE A 162 -0.11 2.61 10.83
C PHE A 162 -0.75 2.13 12.15
N ALA A 163 -1.22 0.87 12.18
CA ALA A 163 -1.79 0.28 13.38
C ALA A 163 -0.76 0.18 14.52
N GLU A 164 0.47 -0.24 14.23
CA GLU A 164 1.57 -0.30 15.21
C GLU A 164 2.03 1.08 15.68
N CYS A 165 2.05 2.08 14.80
CA CYS A 165 2.26 3.48 15.18
C CYS A 165 1.19 3.94 16.18
N GLY A 166 -0.08 3.64 15.91
CA GLY A 166 -1.20 3.98 16.79
C GLY A 166 -1.06 3.36 18.19
N LYS A 167 -0.68 2.09 18.28
CA LYS A 167 -0.43 1.37 19.55
C LYS A 167 0.75 1.95 20.33
N SER A 168 1.81 2.36 19.63
CA SER A 168 3.03 2.92 20.23
C SER A 168 2.96 4.44 20.44
N GLY A 169 1.82 5.07 20.13
CA GLY A 169 1.61 6.51 20.28
C GLY A 169 2.29 7.37 19.21
N ARG A 170 3.01 6.75 18.27
CA ARG A 170 3.81 7.40 17.21
C ARG A 170 2.96 7.82 16.03
N GLY A 171 3.48 8.75 15.23
CA GLY A 171 2.95 9.09 13.91
C GLY A 171 3.56 8.24 12.80
N LEU A 172 2.92 8.23 11.63
CA LEU A 172 3.39 7.56 10.42
C LEU A 172 3.72 8.60 9.34
N GLN A 173 4.86 8.47 8.69
CA GLN A 173 5.22 9.31 7.55
C GLN A 173 5.52 8.43 6.35
N VAL A 174 5.00 8.80 5.18
CA VAL A 174 5.19 8.05 3.94
C VAL A 174 6.00 8.91 2.99
N VAL A 175 7.21 8.46 2.66
CA VAL A 175 8.10 9.12 1.71
C VAL A 175 7.90 8.54 0.32
N THR A 176 7.66 9.41 -0.67
CA THR A 176 7.52 9.03 -2.08
C THR A 176 8.39 9.91 -2.99
N PRO A 177 8.75 9.43 -4.19
CA PRO A 177 9.19 10.28 -5.29
C PRO A 177 8.18 11.38 -5.64
N ALA A 178 8.65 12.46 -6.28
CA ALA A 178 7.78 13.55 -6.74
C ALA A 178 6.87 13.20 -7.92
N ASP A 179 7.21 12.17 -8.69
CA ASP A 179 6.40 11.66 -9.80
C ASP A 179 5.46 10.50 -9.38
N SER A 180 5.53 10.08 -8.11
CA SER A 180 4.59 9.12 -7.54
C SER A 180 3.22 9.76 -7.27
N ARG A 181 2.17 8.98 -7.50
CA ARG A 181 0.80 9.31 -7.14
C ARG A 181 0.36 8.44 -5.97
N ILE A 182 -0.31 9.01 -4.98
CA ILE A 182 -0.95 8.22 -3.91
C ILE A 182 -2.40 7.91 -4.30
N THR A 183 -2.89 6.74 -3.90
CA THR A 183 -4.30 6.37 -4.08
C THR A 183 -5.21 7.19 -3.16
N PHE A 184 -6.51 7.22 -3.46
CA PHE A 184 -7.47 7.92 -2.62
C PHE A 184 -7.59 7.33 -1.19
N PRO A 185 -7.62 6.00 -0.98
CA PRO A 185 -7.55 5.42 0.37
C PRO A 185 -6.30 5.85 1.15
N LEU A 186 -5.13 5.85 0.51
CA LEU A 186 -3.90 6.31 1.16
C LEU A 186 -3.97 7.81 1.49
N ARG A 187 -4.51 8.63 0.59
CA ARG A 187 -4.75 10.06 0.85
C ARG A 187 -5.60 10.27 2.11
N LEU A 188 -6.69 9.52 2.27
CA LEU A 188 -7.55 9.63 3.47
C LEU A 188 -6.81 9.22 4.75
N LEU A 189 -5.99 8.17 4.70
CA LEU A 189 -5.15 7.76 5.83
C LEU A 189 -4.12 8.83 6.21
N LEU A 190 -3.45 9.40 5.21
CA LEU A 190 -2.40 10.41 5.40
C LEU A 190 -2.93 11.80 5.77
N ASN A 191 -4.22 12.06 5.56
CA ASN A 191 -4.87 13.30 5.99
C ASN A 191 -5.26 13.30 7.48
N SER A 192 -4.52 12.56 8.33
CA SER A 192 -4.73 12.50 9.78
C SER A 192 -3.62 13.27 10.52
N LEU A 193 -3.91 13.79 11.71
CA LEU A 193 -2.95 14.60 12.49
C LEU A 193 -1.63 13.87 12.83
N LYS A 194 -1.66 12.53 12.85
CA LYS A 194 -0.50 11.69 13.13
C LYS A 194 0.11 11.08 11.87
N ALA A 195 -0.35 11.47 10.68
CA ALA A 195 0.19 10.99 9.43
C ALA A 195 0.72 12.12 8.55
N ARG A 196 1.72 11.83 7.72
CA ARG A 196 2.24 12.82 6.76
C ARG A 196 2.63 12.16 5.46
N TRP A 197 2.27 12.81 4.35
CA TRP A 197 2.83 12.51 3.04
C TRP A 197 4.07 13.39 2.82
N VAL A 198 5.22 12.76 2.71
CA VAL A 198 6.52 13.39 2.46
C VAL A 198 6.92 13.09 1.03
N VAL A 199 7.28 14.11 0.27
CA VAL A 199 7.73 13.97 -1.11
C VAL A 199 9.18 14.37 -1.20
N GLU A 200 10.02 13.51 -1.78
CA GLU A 200 11.41 13.87 -2.09
C GLU A 200 11.43 14.74 -3.35
N ASN A 201 12.03 15.92 -3.22
CA ASN A 201 12.15 16.86 -4.34
C ASN A 201 13.32 16.45 -5.26
N PRO A 202 13.12 16.36 -6.58
CA PRO A 202 14.21 16.18 -7.53
C PRO A 202 15.30 17.25 -7.42
N SER A 203 15.01 18.50 -7.07
CA SER A 203 16.08 19.50 -6.86
C SER A 203 16.81 19.34 -5.51
N GLY A 204 16.41 18.37 -4.68
CA GLY A 204 16.92 18.12 -3.34
C GLY A 204 15.97 18.60 -2.24
N GLY A 205 16.05 17.93 -1.08
CA GLY A 205 15.18 18.20 0.07
C GLY A 205 13.85 17.44 0.01
N HIS A 206 12.96 17.74 0.96
CA HIS A 206 11.64 17.12 1.06
C HIS A 206 10.58 18.20 1.23
N TYR A 207 9.33 17.89 0.89
CA TYR A 207 8.19 18.75 1.14
C TYR A 207 6.95 17.93 1.46
N ASP A 208 5.96 18.58 2.06
CA ASP A 208 4.66 17.98 2.36
C ASP A 208 3.85 17.84 1.07
N GLY A 209 3.42 16.63 0.73
CA GLY A 209 2.76 16.38 -0.55
C GLY A 209 1.37 17.01 -0.70
N PHE A 210 0.72 17.42 0.39
CA PHE A 210 -0.59 18.08 0.33
C PHE A 210 -0.51 19.60 0.24
N SER A 211 0.51 20.19 0.84
CA SER A 211 0.65 21.65 0.96
C SER A 211 1.85 22.24 0.23
N GLY A 212 2.82 21.41 -0.17
CA GLY A 212 4.08 21.82 -0.76
C GLY A 212 5.06 22.44 0.23
N VAL A 213 4.71 22.51 1.52
CA VAL A 213 5.55 23.12 2.56
C VAL A 213 6.87 22.36 2.68
N PRO A 214 8.03 23.04 2.63
CA PRO A 214 9.34 22.40 2.81
C PRO A 214 9.44 21.66 4.15
N LEU A 215 10.05 20.47 4.14
CA LEU A 215 10.28 19.63 5.30
C LEU A 215 11.77 19.39 5.54
N ALA A 216 12.16 19.34 6.80
CA ALA A 216 13.49 18.98 7.27
C ALA A 216 13.42 17.79 8.24
N TRP A 217 14.49 17.01 8.32
CA TRP A 217 14.61 15.92 9.30
C TRP A 217 14.79 16.47 10.71
N ASN A 218 14.11 15.85 11.67
CA ASN A 218 14.22 16.09 13.10
C ASN A 218 14.18 14.74 13.82
N ASP A 219 15.15 14.48 14.71
CA ASP A 219 15.30 13.16 15.34
C ASP A 219 14.12 12.78 16.26
N GLU A 220 13.40 13.77 16.79
CA GLU A 220 12.24 13.56 17.65
C GLU A 220 10.98 13.27 16.81
N THR A 221 10.72 14.05 15.76
CA THR A 221 9.43 14.06 15.05
C THR A 221 9.48 13.49 13.62
N GLY A 222 10.67 13.15 13.11
CA GLY A 222 10.89 12.76 11.72
C GLY A 222 10.89 13.99 10.80
N PHE A 223 10.25 13.89 9.64
CA PHE A 223 10.08 15.05 8.76
C PHE A 223 9.05 16.03 9.33
N ALA A 224 9.52 17.25 9.62
CA ALA A 224 8.73 18.36 10.14
C ALA A 224 8.90 19.61 9.26
N PRO A 225 7.95 20.57 9.29
CA PRO A 225 8.11 21.85 8.59
C PRO A 225 9.47 22.46 8.86
N ALA A 226 10.21 22.76 7.78
CA ALA A 226 11.52 23.38 7.90
C ALA A 226 11.37 24.77 8.56
N PRO A 227 12.31 25.19 9.43
CA PRO A 227 12.30 26.55 9.96
C PRO A 227 12.24 27.55 8.81
N ALA A 228 11.34 28.52 8.89
CA ALA A 228 11.21 29.54 7.85
C ALA A 228 12.54 30.31 7.74
N GLN A 229 13.24 30.13 6.62
CA GLN A 229 14.32 31.05 6.24
C GLN A 229 13.66 32.38 5.86
N ALA A 230 14.27 33.50 6.25
CA ALA A 230 13.71 34.83 5.99
C ALA A 230 13.35 34.99 4.49
N GLY A 231 12.05 35.07 4.18
CA GLY A 231 11.52 35.22 2.82
C GLY A 231 10.99 33.96 2.13
N ALA A 232 11.11 32.77 2.72
CA ALA A 232 10.70 31.49 2.11
C ALA A 232 9.48 30.84 2.80
N ALA A 233 8.48 31.63 3.16
CA ALA A 233 7.21 31.11 3.70
C ALA A 233 6.25 30.77 2.55
N GLY A 234 6.35 29.57 2.00
CA GLY A 234 5.44 29.11 0.95
C GLY A 234 5.76 27.72 0.43
N PRO A 235 4.89 27.16 -0.43
CA PRO A 235 5.16 25.89 -1.10
C PRO A 235 6.45 25.94 -1.91
N VAL A 236 7.14 24.78 -2.03
CA VAL A 236 8.32 24.67 -2.90
C VAL A 236 8.01 25.08 -4.34
N THR A 237 8.99 25.69 -5.00
CA THR A 237 8.86 26.10 -6.40
C THR A 237 8.43 24.93 -7.28
N GLY A 238 7.36 25.13 -8.06
CA GLY A 238 6.83 24.10 -8.96
C GLY A 238 5.74 23.22 -8.35
N PHE A 239 5.46 23.30 -7.04
CA PHE A 239 4.37 22.54 -6.41
C PHE A 239 3.00 22.83 -7.06
N ALA A 240 2.73 24.11 -7.33
CA ALA A 240 1.47 24.55 -7.95
C ALA A 240 1.42 24.39 -9.48
N ARG A 241 2.46 23.83 -10.12
CA ARG A 241 2.43 23.58 -11.58
C ARG A 241 1.54 22.36 -11.82
N GLY A 242 0.26 22.63 -12.05
CA GLY A 242 -0.73 21.63 -12.43
C GLY A 242 -0.26 20.83 -13.65
N SER A 243 -0.37 19.52 -13.55
CA SER A 243 -0.41 18.65 -14.72
C SER A 243 -1.62 19.04 -15.56
N GLY A 244 -1.45 19.15 -16.88
CA GLY A 244 -2.54 19.53 -17.77
C GLY A 244 -3.78 18.65 -17.60
N GLY A 245 -4.96 19.22 -17.86
CA GLY A 245 -6.22 18.49 -18.01
C GLY A 245 -6.54 17.49 -16.90
N THR A 246 -6.37 17.86 -15.62
CA THR A 246 -6.92 17.06 -14.52
C THR A 246 -8.44 16.98 -14.71
N GLY A 247 -8.97 15.79 -15.00
CA GLY A 247 -10.42 15.57 -15.08
C GLY A 247 -11.15 15.96 -13.79
N CYS A 248 -12.46 15.90 -13.79
CA CYS A 248 -13.26 16.17 -12.59
C CYS A 248 -13.27 14.94 -11.67
N GLN A 249 -13.15 15.16 -10.36
CA GLN A 249 -13.35 14.13 -9.33
C GLN A 249 -14.53 14.53 -8.44
N LEU A 250 -15.42 13.58 -8.14
CA LEU A 250 -16.48 13.75 -7.15
C LEU A 250 -16.09 13.02 -5.87
N LEU A 251 -16.02 13.75 -4.75
CA LEU A 251 -15.78 13.18 -3.43
C LEU A 251 -17.06 13.21 -2.62
N VAL A 252 -17.40 12.07 -2.01
CA VAL A 252 -18.59 11.91 -1.18
C VAL A 252 -18.17 11.42 0.21
N ASP A 253 -18.54 12.16 1.25
CA ASP A 253 -18.50 11.70 2.65
C ASP A 253 -19.93 11.44 3.10
N LEU A 254 -20.22 10.19 3.48
CA LEU A 254 -21.53 9.74 3.91
C LEU A 254 -21.43 9.03 5.25
N LYS A 255 -22.28 9.46 6.20
CA LYS A 255 -22.43 8.80 7.51
C LYS A 255 -23.83 8.23 7.65
N VAL A 256 -23.90 6.92 7.86
CA VAL A 256 -25.16 6.20 8.06
C VAL A 256 -25.20 5.64 9.48
N ARG A 257 -26.30 5.90 10.20
CA ARG A 257 -26.54 5.31 11.52
C ARG A 257 -27.42 4.08 11.36
N HIS A 258 -26.92 2.94 11.82
CA HIS A 258 -27.66 1.68 11.81
C HIS A 258 -28.15 1.33 13.21
N THR A 259 -29.37 0.81 13.31
CA THR A 259 -29.80 0.09 14.50
C THR A 259 -29.03 -1.24 14.56
N ALA A 260 -28.36 -1.50 15.68
CA ALA A 260 -27.67 -2.77 15.88
C ALA A 260 -28.71 -3.90 16.01
N SER A 261 -28.75 -4.81 15.03
CA SER A 261 -29.60 -5.99 15.02
C SER A 261 -28.86 -7.19 14.43
N GLU A 262 -29.34 -8.40 14.72
CA GLU A 262 -28.78 -9.64 14.15
C GLU A 262 -28.94 -9.73 12.62
N TYR A 263 -29.92 -9.01 12.07
CA TYR A 263 -30.22 -8.93 10.63
C TYR A 263 -29.47 -7.79 9.91
N LEU A 264 -28.73 -6.95 10.64
CA LEU A 264 -28.00 -5.82 10.05
C LEU A 264 -26.97 -6.32 9.03
N THR A 265 -27.13 -5.92 7.77
CA THR A 265 -26.17 -6.17 6.68
C THR A 265 -25.59 -4.85 6.19
N LEU A 266 -24.28 -4.69 6.36
CA LEU A 266 -23.54 -3.48 6.00
C LEU A 266 -23.21 -3.47 4.49
N GLY A 267 -22.71 -2.34 4.00
CA GLY A 267 -22.28 -2.17 2.60
C GLY A 267 -23.35 -1.62 1.64
N GLY A 268 -24.63 -1.66 2.00
CA GLY A 268 -25.71 -1.17 1.11
C GLY A 268 -25.62 0.32 0.75
N ALA A 269 -25.06 1.15 1.64
CA ALA A 269 -24.81 2.56 1.33
C ALA A 269 -23.70 2.75 0.28
N ALA A 270 -22.68 1.89 0.29
CA ALA A 270 -21.61 1.89 -0.71
C ALA A 270 -22.14 1.40 -2.07
N GLU A 271 -22.97 0.36 -2.09
CA GLU A 271 -23.69 -0.10 -3.29
C GLU A 271 -24.53 1.03 -3.88
N ALA A 272 -25.41 1.64 -3.08
CA ALA A 272 -26.30 2.70 -3.58
C ALA A 272 -25.53 3.89 -4.17
N LEU A 273 -24.41 4.30 -3.54
CA LEU A 273 -23.55 5.36 -4.07
C LEU A 273 -22.86 4.94 -5.38
N ALA A 274 -22.28 3.74 -5.41
CA ALA A 274 -21.56 3.22 -6.56
C ALA A 274 -22.49 3.02 -7.76
N GLU A 275 -23.68 2.45 -7.55
CA GLU A 275 -24.69 2.27 -8.60
C GLU A 275 -25.21 3.63 -9.10
N SER A 276 -25.52 4.56 -8.20
CA SER A 276 -26.11 5.85 -8.59
C SER A 276 -25.11 6.78 -9.31
N LEU A 277 -23.83 6.74 -8.94
CA LEU A 277 -22.81 7.67 -9.46
C LEU A 277 -21.89 7.03 -10.49
N GLY A 278 -21.62 5.73 -10.33
CA GLY A 278 -20.72 4.94 -11.15
C GLY A 278 -21.42 3.89 -12.01
N GLY A 279 -22.74 3.70 -11.90
CA GLY A 279 -23.50 2.78 -12.76
C GLY A 279 -23.31 1.28 -12.46
N ALA A 280 -22.54 0.92 -11.43
CA ALA A 280 -22.33 -0.47 -11.02
C ALA A 280 -22.08 -0.58 -9.52
N ALA A 281 -22.41 -1.73 -8.91
CA ALA A 281 -22.02 -2.04 -7.55
C ALA A 281 -20.48 -2.19 -7.43
N PRO A 282 -19.90 -2.04 -6.22
CA PRO A 282 -18.49 -2.34 -6.03
C PRO A 282 -18.18 -3.77 -6.45
N ALA A 283 -17.04 -3.97 -7.12
CA ALA A 283 -16.59 -5.28 -7.54
C ALA A 283 -15.73 -5.95 -6.47
N ALA A 284 -15.04 -5.13 -5.65
CA ALA A 284 -14.08 -5.60 -4.67
C ALA A 284 -14.12 -4.86 -3.35
N TRP A 285 -13.60 -5.54 -2.32
CA TRP A 285 -13.24 -4.96 -1.03
C TRP A 285 -11.98 -5.59 -0.44
N GLY A 286 -11.42 -4.92 0.57
CA GLY A 286 -10.27 -5.40 1.32
C GLY A 286 -10.00 -4.55 2.56
N PHE A 287 -8.99 -4.92 3.34
CA PHE A 287 -8.48 -4.11 4.46
C PHE A 287 -7.44 -3.07 4.04
N GLY A 288 -7.00 -3.15 2.78
CA GLY A 288 -6.04 -2.28 2.12
C GLY A 288 -6.12 -2.53 0.62
N GLU A 289 -5.27 -1.85 -0.12
CA GLU A 289 -5.16 -1.98 -1.58
C GLU A 289 -3.98 -2.89 -1.97
N PRO A 290 -4.10 -3.73 -3.00
CA PRO A 290 -5.28 -3.89 -3.87
C PRO A 290 -6.50 -4.49 -3.15
N ALA A 291 -7.69 -4.08 -3.57
CA ALA A 291 -8.93 -4.65 -3.07
C ALA A 291 -9.17 -5.98 -3.81
N LEU A 292 -8.67 -7.09 -3.25
CA LEU A 292 -8.64 -8.37 -3.97
C LEU A 292 -9.74 -9.36 -3.56
N SER A 293 -10.58 -9.05 -2.57
CA SER A 293 -11.75 -9.89 -2.27
C SER A 293 -12.96 -9.45 -3.11
N PRO A 294 -13.73 -10.38 -3.71
CA PRO A 294 -15.00 -10.03 -4.35
C PRO A 294 -15.93 -9.33 -3.37
N TRP A 295 -16.67 -8.33 -3.86
CA TRP A 295 -17.67 -7.64 -3.05
C TRP A 295 -18.72 -8.61 -2.51
N ASP A 296 -18.69 -8.81 -1.19
CA ASP A 296 -19.63 -9.65 -0.46
C ASP A 296 -20.01 -8.97 0.85
N ARG A 297 -21.23 -8.44 0.89
CA ARG A 297 -21.79 -7.76 2.06
C ARG A 297 -21.90 -8.67 3.27
N SER A 298 -22.15 -9.95 3.08
CA SER A 298 -22.25 -10.93 4.17
C SER A 298 -20.88 -11.19 4.77
N ALA A 299 -19.85 -11.40 3.94
CA ALA A 299 -18.47 -11.54 4.39
C ALA A 299 -18.00 -10.26 5.12
N LEU A 300 -18.18 -9.09 4.49
CA LEU A 300 -17.87 -7.79 5.07
C LEU A 300 -18.54 -7.59 6.44
N THR A 301 -19.83 -7.87 6.53
CA THR A 301 -20.60 -7.73 7.78
C THR A 301 -20.06 -8.67 8.86
N ARG A 302 -19.71 -9.91 8.49
CA ARG A 302 -19.12 -10.91 9.40
C ARG A 302 -17.78 -10.43 9.96
N GLU A 303 -16.93 -9.82 9.13
CA GLU A 303 -15.68 -9.20 9.57
C GLU A 303 -15.92 -8.08 10.59
N CYS A 304 -16.84 -7.16 10.30
CA CYS A 304 -17.18 -6.08 11.21
C CYS A 304 -17.72 -6.60 12.55
N ARG A 305 -18.58 -7.62 12.53
CA ARG A 305 -19.10 -8.26 13.75
C ARG A 305 -17.99 -8.94 14.55
N ARG A 306 -17.08 -9.68 13.90
CA ARG A 306 -15.96 -10.35 14.58
C ARG A 306 -15.04 -9.36 15.29
N ARG A 307 -14.83 -8.18 14.70
CA ARG A 307 -13.95 -7.15 15.26
C ARG A 307 -14.61 -6.29 16.33
N ALA A 308 -15.95 -6.22 16.36
CA ALA A 308 -16.68 -5.41 17.34
C ALA A 308 -16.27 -5.76 18.79
N PRO A 309 -16.10 -4.76 19.69
CA PRO A 309 -16.37 -3.33 19.51
C PRO A 309 -15.25 -2.55 18.81
N ARG A 310 -14.14 -3.19 18.40
CA ARG A 310 -13.08 -2.48 17.67
C ARG A 310 -13.58 -2.02 16.30
N PRO A 311 -13.26 -0.79 15.87
CA PRO A 311 -13.67 -0.29 14.58
C PRO A 311 -13.02 -1.10 13.45
N THR A 312 -13.72 -1.18 12.33
CA THR A 312 -13.23 -1.83 11.10
C THR A 312 -13.11 -0.78 10.00
N TRP A 313 -11.96 -0.73 9.34
CA TRP A 313 -11.72 0.10 8.16
C TRP A 313 -11.53 -0.84 6.98
N LEU A 314 -12.26 -0.59 5.90
CA LEU A 314 -12.21 -1.33 4.64
C LEU A 314 -11.98 -0.37 3.47
N VAL A 315 -11.42 -0.88 2.38
CA VAL A 315 -11.45 -0.28 1.06
C VAL A 315 -12.46 -1.00 0.19
N PHE A 316 -13.00 -0.30 -0.80
CA PHE A 316 -13.77 -0.90 -1.88
C PHE A 316 -13.42 -0.25 -3.20
N ALA A 317 -13.55 -1.00 -4.28
CA ALA A 317 -13.25 -0.56 -5.64
C ALA A 317 -14.23 -1.18 -6.63
N GLY A 318 -14.41 -0.52 -7.76
CA GLY A 318 -15.20 -1.02 -8.87
C GLY A 318 -15.09 -0.11 -10.09
N GLN A 319 -15.67 -0.59 -11.18
CA GLN A 319 -15.73 0.11 -12.45
C GLN A 319 -17.17 0.04 -12.98
N GLY A 320 -17.66 1.21 -13.43
CA GLY A 320 -18.93 1.34 -14.11
C GLY A 320 -18.92 0.74 -15.51
N GLU A 321 -20.11 0.53 -16.07
CA GLU A 321 -20.29 0.05 -17.45
C GLU A 321 -19.65 0.99 -18.50
N ASP A 322 -19.56 2.29 -18.19
CA ASP A 322 -18.93 3.31 -19.03
C ASP A 322 -17.40 3.43 -18.82
N GLY A 323 -16.81 2.52 -18.05
CA GLY A 323 -15.38 2.50 -17.73
C GLY A 323 -14.97 3.45 -16.60
N ARG A 324 -15.91 4.17 -15.96
CA ARG A 324 -15.57 5.05 -14.83
C ARG A 324 -15.21 4.22 -13.61
N ARG A 325 -13.98 4.39 -13.13
CA ARG A 325 -13.49 3.75 -11.90
C ARG A 325 -13.91 4.54 -10.68
N PHE A 326 -14.31 3.83 -9.63
CA PHE A 326 -14.53 4.40 -8.31
C PHE A 326 -13.78 3.60 -7.25
N VAL A 327 -13.33 4.30 -6.22
CA VAL A 327 -12.65 3.71 -5.06
C VAL A 327 -13.07 4.49 -3.83
N GLY A 328 -13.21 3.80 -2.71
CA GLY A 328 -13.58 4.42 -1.46
C GLY A 328 -13.12 3.64 -0.25
N THR A 329 -13.36 4.24 0.91
CA THR A 329 -13.13 3.61 2.20
C THR A 329 -14.43 3.57 2.98
N GLN A 330 -14.67 2.47 3.69
CA GLN A 330 -15.78 2.35 4.63
C GLN A 330 -15.24 2.11 6.03
N GLN A 331 -15.68 2.93 6.98
CA GLN A 331 -15.38 2.73 8.40
C GLN A 331 -16.64 2.39 9.18
N VAL A 332 -16.58 1.28 9.92
CA VAL A 332 -17.67 0.78 10.75
C VAL A 332 -17.23 0.88 12.21
N ARG A 333 -18.05 1.54 13.03
CA ARG A 333 -17.82 1.74 14.47
C ARG A 333 -19.10 1.38 15.24
N ARG A 334 -18.94 0.93 16.49
CA ARG A 334 -20.03 0.72 17.44
C ARG A 334 -20.11 1.90 18.40
#